data_AF-A0A7Y4X9L7-F1
#
_entry.id   AF-A0A7Y4X9L7-F1
#
_cell.length_a   1.000
_cell.length_b   1.000
_cell.length_c   1.000
_cell.angle_alpha   90.00
_cell.angle_beta   90.00
_cell.angle_gamma   90.00
#
_symmetry.space_group_name_H-M   'P 1'
#
loop_
_entity.id
_entity.type
_entity.pdbx_description
1 polymer ?
#
loop_
_entity_poly.entity_id
_entity_poly.type
_entity_poly.pdbx_seq_one_letter_code
_entity_poly.pdbx_strand_id
1 'polypeptide(L)'
;MPGIGGTPRFHHANFGVEDIDEMMIGANTLMSKGYEPGFLGTGRHRISSALFSYWKCPAGGEAEYGTDSDYLDDNWVPREWEFRFGTMIWMQTPPPFMQGEIPWDVDFYKEFGA
;
A
#
# COMPACT_ATOMS: atom_id res chain seq x y z
N MET A 1 5.38 -6.04 10.79
CA MET A 1 4.72 -6.36 9.51
C MET A 1 4.72 -7.86 9.32
N PRO A 2 3.58 -8.46 8.91
CA PRO A 2 3.59 -9.81 8.36
C PRO A 2 4.70 -9.92 7.29
N GLY A 3 5.59 -10.91 7.40
CA GLY A 3 6.66 -11.12 6.41
C GLY A 3 8.03 -10.48 6.71
N ILE A 4 8.18 -9.66 7.76
CA ILE A 4 9.50 -9.20 8.22
C ILE A 4 10.10 -10.30 9.12
N GLY A 5 11.12 -11.01 8.63
CA GLY A 5 11.81 -12.06 9.39
C GLY A 5 12.50 -13.16 8.57
N GLY A 6 12.74 -12.94 7.26
CA GLY A 6 13.49 -13.87 6.40
C GLY A 6 12.78 -15.17 6.04
N THR A 7 11.54 -15.39 6.52
CA THR A 7 10.70 -16.53 6.12
C THR A 7 9.65 -16.06 5.11
N PRO A 8 9.59 -16.64 3.91
CA PRO A 8 8.54 -16.34 2.94
C PRO A 8 7.15 -16.56 3.53
N ARG A 9 6.27 -15.57 3.36
CA ARG A 9 4.87 -15.62 3.79
C ARG A 9 4.00 -14.94 2.75
N PHE A 10 2.75 -15.37 2.65
CA PHE A 10 1.75 -14.64 1.91
C PHE A 10 1.47 -13.31 2.61
N HIS A 11 1.72 -12.18 1.93
CA HIS A 11 1.53 -10.86 2.52
C HIS A 11 0.07 -10.40 2.38
N HIS A 12 -0.43 -10.26 1.15
CA HIS A 12 -1.80 -9.84 0.88
C HIS A 12 -2.26 -10.23 -0.52
N ALA A 13 -3.57 -10.19 -0.76
CA ALA A 13 -4.18 -10.15 -2.08
C ALA A 13 -4.90 -8.81 -2.27
N ASN A 14 -4.68 -8.17 -3.41
CA ASN A 14 -5.36 -6.95 -3.81
C ASN A 14 -6.54 -7.25 -4.74
N PHE A 15 -7.68 -6.67 -4.41
CA PHE A 15 -8.92 -6.69 -5.19
C PHE A 15 -9.16 -5.28 -5.74
N GLY A 16 -8.89 -5.13 -7.05
CA GLY A 16 -9.09 -3.87 -7.76
C GLY A 16 -10.57 -3.50 -7.85
N VAL A 17 -10.90 -2.26 -7.46
CA VAL A 17 -12.23 -1.65 -7.56
C VAL A 17 -12.17 -0.42 -8.45
N GLU A 18 -13.31 0.04 -8.95
CA GLU A 18 -13.41 1.06 -10.00
C GLU A 18 -12.81 2.40 -9.57
N ASP A 19 -13.17 2.88 -8.38
CA ASP A 19 -12.75 4.18 -7.87
C ASP A 19 -12.73 4.26 -6.34
N ILE A 20 -12.45 5.46 -5.83
CA ILE A 20 -12.42 5.73 -4.39
C ILE A 20 -13.79 5.54 -3.72
N ASP A 21 -14.88 5.79 -4.43
CA ASP A 21 -16.22 5.66 -3.87
C ASP A 21 -16.55 4.19 -3.64
N GLU A 22 -16.24 3.32 -4.60
CA GLU A 22 -16.40 1.86 -4.44
C GLU A 22 -15.50 1.33 -3.31
N MET A 23 -14.24 1.78 -3.25
CA MET A 23 -13.32 1.41 -2.17
C MET A 23 -13.87 1.78 -0.79
N MET A 24 -14.38 3.01 -0.63
CA MET A 24 -14.86 3.51 0.66
C MET A 24 -16.23 2.93 1.05
N ILE A 25 -17.11 2.63 0.08
CA ILE A 25 -18.34 1.86 0.32
C ILE A 25 -18.00 0.44 0.79
N GLY A 26 -17.01 -0.21 0.16
CA GLY A 26 -16.49 -1.51 0.56
C GLY A 26 -15.94 -1.48 1.99
N ALA A 27 -15.13 -0.48 2.32
CA ALA A 27 -14.60 -0.26 3.67
C ALA A 27 -15.72 -0.11 4.72
N ASN A 28 -16.71 0.76 4.47
CA ASN A 28 -17.86 0.94 5.35
C ASN A 28 -18.66 -0.36 5.54
N THR A 29 -18.83 -1.13 4.48
CA THR A 29 -19.52 -2.42 4.52
C THR A 29 -18.77 -3.42 5.40
N LEU A 30 -17.44 -3.52 5.26
CA LEU A 30 -16.61 -4.41 6.08
C LEU A 30 -16.65 -4.00 7.56
N MET A 31 -16.53 -2.70 7.88
CA MET A 31 -16.68 -2.20 9.25
C MET A 31 -18.05 -2.55 9.85
N SER A 32 -19.15 -2.35 9.09
CA SER A 32 -20.51 -2.65 9.57
C SER A 32 -20.72 -4.13 9.90
N LYS A 33 -19.91 -5.02 9.33
CA LYS A 33 -19.91 -6.46 9.57
C LYS A 33 -18.91 -6.90 10.65
N GLY A 34 -18.20 -5.96 11.28
CA GLY A 34 -17.23 -6.24 12.35
C GLY A 34 -15.88 -6.73 11.85
N TYR A 35 -15.54 -6.54 10.57
CA TYR A 35 -14.18 -6.79 10.10
C TYR A 35 -13.24 -5.69 10.61
N GLU A 36 -12.03 -6.08 10.97
CA GLU A 36 -11.02 -5.17 11.50
C GLU A 36 -10.08 -4.69 10.39
N PRO A 37 -9.70 -3.40 10.38
CA PRO A 37 -8.66 -2.90 9.51
C PRO A 37 -7.34 -3.68 9.67
N GLY A 38 -6.64 -3.81 8.56
CA GLY A 38 -5.29 -4.33 8.49
C GLY A 38 -4.29 -3.36 9.10
N PHE A 39 -3.03 -3.77 9.13
CA PHE A 39 -1.93 -3.07 9.80
C PHE A 39 -1.69 -1.66 9.25
N LEU A 40 -1.86 -1.47 7.93
CA LEU A 40 -1.72 -0.17 7.28
C LEU A 40 -3.05 0.60 7.18
N GLY A 41 -4.21 -0.05 7.39
CA GLY A 41 -5.51 0.60 7.21
C GLY A 41 -5.70 1.16 5.79
N THR A 42 -6.21 2.39 5.70
CA THR A 42 -6.52 3.07 4.42
C THR A 42 -5.56 4.22 4.15
N GLY A 43 -5.11 4.35 2.90
CA GLY A 43 -4.13 5.35 2.49
C GLY A 43 -3.93 5.44 0.98
N ARG A 44 -2.86 6.13 0.59
CA ARG A 44 -2.36 6.17 -0.79
C ARG A 44 -0.88 5.80 -0.83
N HIS A 45 -0.53 4.80 -1.62
CA HIS A 45 0.84 4.39 -1.88
C HIS A 45 1.54 5.43 -2.75
N ARG A 46 2.85 5.64 -2.52
CA ARG A 46 3.68 6.45 -3.42
C ARG A 46 4.25 5.61 -4.56
N ILE A 47 4.68 4.38 -4.29
CA ILE A 47 5.32 3.48 -5.25
C ILE A 47 4.49 3.20 -6.51
N SER A 48 3.18 3.07 -6.35
CA SER A 48 2.23 2.75 -7.43
C SER A 48 1.19 3.85 -7.66
N SER A 49 1.26 4.94 -6.90
CA SER A 49 0.19 5.94 -6.75
C SER A 49 -1.16 5.39 -6.28
N ALA A 50 -1.28 4.09 -5.99
CA ALA A 50 -2.56 3.43 -5.72
C ALA A 50 -3.18 3.86 -4.38
N LEU A 51 -4.49 4.08 -4.39
CA LEU A 51 -5.29 4.08 -3.17
C LEU A 51 -5.42 2.65 -2.66
N PHE A 52 -5.32 2.49 -1.33
CA PHE A 52 -5.37 1.20 -0.68
C PHE A 52 -6.28 1.23 0.55
N SER A 53 -6.91 0.10 0.86
CA SER A 53 -7.55 -0.20 2.14
C SER A 53 -7.30 -1.65 2.54
N TYR A 54 -6.45 -1.86 3.54
CA TYR A 54 -6.09 -3.19 4.05
C TYR A 54 -7.05 -3.66 5.15
N TRP A 55 -7.35 -4.95 5.14
CA TRP A 55 -8.26 -5.64 6.05
C TRP A 55 -7.66 -6.95 6.56
N LYS A 56 -7.92 -7.28 7.82
CA LYS A 56 -7.53 -8.59 8.36
C LYS A 56 -8.30 -9.70 7.64
N CYS A 57 -7.57 -10.68 7.11
CA CYS A 57 -8.15 -11.79 6.38
C CYS A 57 -8.13 -13.09 7.22
N PRO A 58 -9.27 -13.77 7.43
CA PRO A 58 -9.30 -15.04 8.15
C PRO A 58 -8.58 -16.18 7.41
N ALA A 59 -8.33 -16.04 6.10
CA ALA A 59 -7.54 -16.98 5.30
C ALA A 59 -6.02 -16.77 5.41
N GLY A 60 -5.56 -15.80 6.22
CA GLY A 60 -4.16 -15.42 6.34
C GLY A 60 -3.75 -14.31 5.39
N GLY A 61 -2.64 -13.63 5.71
CA GLY A 61 -2.27 -12.37 5.06
C GLY A 61 -3.31 -11.27 5.31
N GLU A 62 -3.31 -10.27 4.44
CA GLU A 62 -4.31 -9.19 4.42
C GLU A 62 -5.09 -9.21 3.11
N ALA A 63 -6.33 -8.71 3.14
CA ALA A 63 -7.09 -8.40 1.93
C ALA A 63 -7.00 -6.88 1.69
N GLU A 64 -6.66 -6.47 0.49
CA GLU A 64 -6.56 -5.07 0.10
C GLU A 64 -7.65 -4.75 -0.94
N TYR A 65 -8.39 -3.66 -0.73
CA TYR A 65 -9.05 -2.98 -1.84
C TYR A 65 -8.10 -1.95 -2.43
N GLY A 66 -7.96 -1.95 -3.75
CA GLY A 66 -7.08 -1.06 -4.47
C GLY A 66 -7.77 -0.35 -5.62
N THR A 67 -7.42 0.91 -5.86
CA THR A 67 -7.87 1.68 -7.04
C THR A 67 -6.85 2.77 -7.37
N ASP A 68 -7.00 3.44 -8.51
CA ASP A 68 -6.14 4.58 -8.93
C ASP A 68 -4.63 4.23 -8.98
N SER A 69 -4.31 3.01 -9.43
CA SER A 69 -2.91 2.56 -9.59
C SER A 69 -2.36 2.99 -10.94
N ASP A 70 -1.13 3.50 -10.94
CA ASP A 70 -0.37 3.72 -12.16
C ASP A 70 0.05 2.39 -12.78
N TYR A 71 0.22 2.40 -14.10
CA TYR A 71 0.76 1.29 -14.89
C TYR A 71 2.10 1.68 -15.47
N LEU A 72 3.01 0.71 -15.53
CA LEU A 72 4.29 0.88 -16.19
C LEU A 72 4.09 0.83 -17.71
N ASP A 73 4.75 1.74 -18.42
CA ASP A 73 4.87 1.70 -19.88
C ASP A 73 6.35 1.56 -20.27
N ASP A 74 6.62 1.54 -21.58
CA ASP A 74 7.98 1.40 -22.12
C ASP A 74 8.90 2.60 -21.81
N ASN A 75 8.35 3.71 -21.31
CA ASN A 75 9.11 4.91 -20.94
C ASN A 75 9.42 4.96 -19.44
N TRP A 76 8.95 3.98 -18.65
CA TRP A 76 9.18 3.96 -17.22
C TRP A 76 10.65 3.72 -16.88
N VAL A 77 11.16 4.53 -15.94
CA VAL A 77 12.52 4.42 -15.40
C VAL A 77 12.44 4.09 -13.91
N PRO A 78 13.15 3.06 -13.42
CA PRO A 78 13.16 2.69 -12.02
C PRO A 78 13.84 3.75 -11.16
N ARG A 79 13.37 3.80 -9.92
CA ARG A 79 13.83 4.73 -8.90
C ARG A 79 14.12 3.93 -7.64
N GLU A 80 15.01 4.46 -6.83
CA GLU A 80 15.31 3.99 -5.48
C GLU A 80 14.85 5.04 -4.47
N TRP A 81 14.37 4.57 -3.31
CA TRP A 81 13.89 5.41 -2.23
C TRP A 81 13.98 4.69 -0.89
N GLU A 82 13.95 5.45 0.19
CA GLU A 82 13.73 4.89 1.53
C GLU A 82 12.31 4.31 1.64
N PHE A 83 12.19 3.23 2.40
CA PHE A 83 10.97 2.43 2.50
C PHE A 83 9.72 3.24 2.88
N ARG A 84 9.78 4.14 3.86
CA ARG A 84 8.63 4.95 4.30
C ARG A 84 8.23 5.96 3.23
N PHE A 85 9.20 6.54 2.50
CA PHE A 85 8.93 7.43 1.37
C PHE A 85 8.11 6.72 0.27
N GLY A 86 8.57 5.55 -0.17
CA GLY A 86 7.88 4.78 -1.21
C GLY A 86 6.54 4.20 -0.77
N THR A 87 6.36 3.95 0.52
CA THR A 87 5.15 3.29 1.02
C THR A 87 3.93 4.21 1.03
N MET A 88 4.04 5.50 1.30
CA MET A 88 2.84 6.35 1.41
C MET A 88 3.01 7.80 0.96
N ILE A 89 1.89 8.34 0.50
CA ILE A 89 1.65 9.79 0.40
C ILE A 89 0.88 10.25 1.63
N TRP A 90 -0.17 9.51 2.01
CA TRP A 90 -0.97 9.75 3.22
C TRP A 90 -1.62 8.45 3.71
N MET A 91 -1.97 8.41 5.00
CA MET A 91 -2.69 7.32 5.66
C MET A 91 -3.63 7.89 6.71
N GLN A 92 -4.79 7.26 6.92
CA GLN A 92 -5.72 7.69 7.99
C GLN A 92 -5.17 7.38 9.38
N THR A 93 -4.55 6.21 9.54
CA THR A 93 -4.03 5.71 10.83
C THR A 93 -2.63 5.14 10.65
N PRO A 94 -1.60 5.97 10.40
CA PRO A 94 -0.25 5.50 10.19
C PRO A 94 0.28 4.81 11.46
N PRO A 95 0.83 3.58 11.36
CA PRO A 95 1.44 2.91 12.51
C PRO A 95 2.69 3.68 12.99
N PRO A 96 3.13 3.51 14.26
CA PRO A 96 4.16 4.37 14.86
C PRO A 96 5.46 4.52 14.06
N PHE A 97 5.94 3.46 13.40
CA PHE A 97 7.16 3.50 12.58
C PHE A 97 7.02 4.32 11.29
N MET A 98 5.79 4.64 10.89
CA MET A 98 5.45 5.48 9.73
C MET A 98 5.14 6.93 10.09
N GLN A 99 5.17 7.28 11.37
CA GLN A 99 4.91 8.64 11.83
C GLN A 99 6.19 9.47 11.80
N GLY A 100 6.03 10.79 11.69
CA GLY A 100 7.12 11.76 11.67
C GLY A 100 7.45 12.27 10.26
N GLU A 101 8.51 13.07 10.17
CA GLU A 101 8.98 13.61 8.90
C GLU A 101 9.65 12.50 8.08
N ILE A 102 9.24 12.39 6.82
CA ILE A 102 9.83 11.48 5.85
C ILE A 102 10.68 12.34 4.92
N PRO A 103 12.01 12.15 4.88
CA PRO A 103 12.86 12.93 3.99
C PRO A 103 12.47 12.65 2.53
N TRP A 104 12.70 13.65 1.68
CA TRP A 104 12.55 13.49 0.23
C TRP A 104 13.73 12.70 -0.34
N ASP A 105 13.75 11.40 -0.03
CA ASP A 105 14.81 10.46 -0.40
C ASP A 105 14.34 9.60 -1.58
N VAL A 106 14.54 10.13 -2.78
CA VAL A 106 14.24 9.45 -4.05
C VAL A 106 15.26 9.83 -5.10
N ASP A 107 15.76 8.83 -5.80
CA ASP A 107 16.70 9.00 -6.90
C ASP A 107 16.42 8.00 -8.01
N PHE A 108 17.01 8.19 -9.20
CA PHE A 108 16.96 7.14 -10.23
C PHE A 108 17.81 5.95 -9.82
N TYR A 109 17.34 4.74 -10.11
CA TYR A 109 18.08 3.53 -9.75
C TYR A 109 19.40 3.48 -10.53
N LYS A 110 20.52 3.47 -9.79
CA LYS A 110 21.87 3.70 -10.34
C LYS A 110 22.32 2.68 -11.39
N GLU A 111 21.73 1.49 -11.40
CA GLU A 111 22.11 0.41 -12.33
C GLU A 111 21.21 0.33 -13.57
N PHE A 112 20.22 1.21 -13.71
CA PHE A 112 19.37 1.29 -14.88
C PHE A 112 19.90 2.32 -15.88
N GLY A 113 20.88 1.90 -16.67
CA GLY A 113 21.43 2.66 -17.81
C GLY A 113 22.76 3.36 -17.51
N ALA A 114 23.84 2.68 -17.91
CA ALA A 114 24.99 3.35 -18.54
C ALA A 114 24.68 3.58 -20.03
#